data_AF-A0A858RL30-F1
#
_entry.id   AF-A0A858RL30-F1
#
_cell.length_a   1.000
_cell.length_b   1.000
_cell.length_c   1.000
_cell.angle_alpha   90.00
_cell.angle_beta   90.00
_cell.angle_gamma   90.00
#
_symmetry.space_group_name_H-M   'P 1'
#
loop_
_entity.id
_entity.type
_entity.pdbx_description
1 polymer ?
#
loop_
_entity_poly.entity_id
_entity_poly.type
_entity_poly.pdbx_seq_one_letter_code
_entity_poly.pdbx_strand_id
1 'polypeptide(L)'
;MIRILGFLLSFTLALKAAPAPLDVESVAILYNSSSRDSKSLAEYYAGIRKIPEENLIGLPLPDAEEMSRADFEKLLKAPLVKEYDLRKWWTRSKSAEGQVVPLNSKIRVLVCMRGVPSRVAADPTLPMPKPEDQAAYLQANQAAVDSELALLGMEGLPIKGALNNPYYKVEKSIAETGLPMTLVGRIDSPSLATCERMIRDAVETEKTGLWGMAVIDFSKKFAESPEGDPALENIVRYHREAGIPTMADRFPETLPLNYPLRDTAIYFGWYDWNVSGPFLNTTFKFKKGAVAAHLHSFSAAQLRDPAKNWVAPLLTRGAAATLGNVYEPFLQMTHHFDIFEARLMAGYSLVEAAYMALPVLSWQNIVVGDPLYRPFLHLDGSGELAEEDRAYRAIRIAKMRWKDDPAKYEEMLRTGATSLKSGPMMEAVGLMNVEQHKTGVAAMDFQKAKLFYTSKPDRLRLDMHIAAMDRAAGRNAAAVKLLRGAQTLNLDIPEVSAPATWLNILEPPAPKK
;
A
#
# COMPACT_ATOMS: atom_id res chain seq x y z
N MET A 1 -1.17 2.61 66.10
CA MET A 1 -2.23 2.42 65.09
C MET A 1 -1.84 3.18 63.83
N ILE A 2 -1.83 2.44 62.72
CA ILE A 2 -1.02 2.66 61.52
C ILE A 2 -1.59 3.79 60.63
N ARG A 3 -0.73 4.72 60.22
CA ARG A 3 -0.99 5.71 59.17
C ARG A 3 -0.84 5.02 57.81
N ILE A 4 -1.93 4.90 57.06
CA ILE A 4 -1.90 4.42 55.67
C ILE A 4 -1.53 5.59 54.77
N LEU A 5 -0.29 5.57 54.28
CA LEU A 5 0.23 6.48 53.26
C LEU A 5 -0.17 5.92 51.89
N GLY A 6 -1.14 6.55 51.23
CA GLY A 6 -1.55 6.19 49.87
C GLY A 6 -0.48 6.61 48.86
N PHE A 7 0.23 5.64 48.28
CA PHE A 7 1.10 5.86 47.13
C PHE A 7 0.24 6.02 45.87
N LEU A 8 0.09 7.26 45.39
CA LEU A 8 -0.37 7.55 44.03
C LEU A 8 0.74 7.17 43.06
N LEU A 9 0.67 5.96 42.49
CA LEU A 9 1.48 5.60 41.33
C LEU A 9 0.90 6.31 40.09
N SER A 10 1.49 7.46 39.76
CA SER A 10 1.32 8.13 38.48
C SER A 10 1.94 7.27 37.39
N PHE A 11 1.16 6.40 36.75
CA PHE A 11 1.56 5.78 35.47
C PHE A 11 1.49 6.85 34.37
N THR A 12 2.57 7.58 34.15
CA THR A 12 2.76 8.34 32.92
C THR A 12 2.99 7.34 31.79
N LEU A 13 1.92 7.00 31.07
CA LEU A 13 2.01 6.30 29.80
C LEU A 13 2.76 7.24 28.84
N ALA A 14 4.04 6.97 28.57
CA ALA A 14 4.78 7.67 27.54
C ALA A 14 4.13 7.34 26.19
N LEU A 15 3.27 8.22 25.68
CA LEU A 15 2.85 8.17 24.29
C LEU A 15 4.11 8.31 23.44
N LYS A 16 4.46 7.29 22.65
CA LYS A 16 5.49 7.40 21.63
C LYS A 16 4.99 8.46 20.63
N ALA A 17 5.64 9.62 20.61
CA ALA A 17 5.30 10.69 19.70
C ALA A 17 5.42 10.21 18.25
N ALA A 18 4.52 10.66 17.37
CA ALA A 18 4.64 10.40 15.93
C ALA A 18 6.01 10.91 15.43
N PRO A 19 6.60 10.27 14.41
CA PRO A 19 7.89 10.70 13.88
C PRO A 19 7.80 12.13 13.34
N ALA A 20 8.91 12.86 13.39
CA ALA A 20 8.99 14.18 12.80
C ALA A 20 8.65 14.10 11.29
N PRO A 21 7.87 15.05 10.74
CA PRO A 21 7.65 15.09 9.30
C PRO A 21 8.99 15.32 8.57
N LEU A 22 9.09 14.77 7.36
CA LEU A 22 10.18 15.12 6.45
C LEU A 22 10.11 16.61 6.13
N ASP A 23 11.27 17.27 6.18
CA ASP A 23 11.39 18.67 5.82
C ASP A 23 11.26 18.83 4.29
N VAL A 24 10.35 19.70 3.85
CA VAL A 24 10.11 19.98 2.42
C VAL A 24 11.36 20.55 1.73
N GLU A 25 12.24 21.21 2.49
CA GLU A 25 13.55 21.68 2.00
C GLU A 25 14.49 20.54 1.62
N SER A 26 14.28 19.36 2.21
CA SER A 26 15.06 18.13 1.96
C SER A 26 14.50 17.28 0.81
N VAL A 27 13.53 17.80 0.06
CA VAL A 27 12.86 17.09 -1.04
C VAL A 27 13.24 17.71 -2.37
N ALA A 28 13.79 16.92 -3.29
CA ALA A 28 14.00 17.31 -4.68
C ALA A 28 13.00 16.63 -5.61
N ILE A 29 12.65 17.29 -6.71
CA ILE A 29 11.73 16.77 -7.74
C ILE A 29 12.49 16.62 -9.05
N LEU A 30 12.53 15.39 -9.57
CA LEU A 30 13.06 15.08 -10.90
C LEU A 30 11.90 14.95 -11.90
N TYR A 31 11.95 15.72 -12.97
CA TYR A 31 10.98 15.65 -14.06
C TYR A 31 11.66 15.55 -15.43
N ASN A 32 10.93 15.01 -16.40
CA ASN A 32 11.37 14.94 -17.78
C ASN A 32 11.09 16.28 -18.46
N SER A 33 12.14 17.07 -18.73
CA SER A 33 12.00 18.39 -19.36
C SER A 33 11.56 18.34 -20.82
N SER A 34 11.65 17.17 -21.47
CA SER A 34 11.09 16.92 -22.80
C SER A 34 9.57 16.71 -22.77
N SER A 35 8.95 16.59 -21.59
CA SER A 35 7.51 16.37 -21.42
C SER A 35 6.86 17.53 -20.68
N ARG A 36 5.92 18.20 -21.35
CA ARG A 36 5.13 19.29 -20.75
C ARG A 36 4.34 18.79 -19.54
N ASP A 37 3.71 17.63 -19.64
CA ASP A 37 2.96 17.01 -18.53
C ASP A 37 3.85 16.76 -17.31
N SER A 38 5.07 16.25 -17.54
CA SER A 38 6.03 15.98 -16.46
C SER A 38 6.40 17.26 -15.71
N LYS A 39 6.70 18.33 -16.47
CA LYS A 39 7.01 19.65 -15.90
C LYS A 39 5.83 20.23 -15.13
N SER A 40 4.63 20.24 -15.72
CA SER A 40 3.43 20.76 -15.06
C SER A 40 3.08 19.98 -13.79
N LEU A 41 3.27 18.66 -13.78
CA LEU A 41 3.09 17.85 -12.58
C LEU A 41 4.11 18.19 -11.49
N ALA A 42 5.38 18.41 -11.87
CA ALA A 42 6.44 18.80 -10.94
C ALA A 42 6.12 20.13 -10.25
N GLU A 43 5.73 21.15 -11.02
CA GLU A 43 5.34 22.48 -10.53
C GLU A 43 4.10 22.39 -9.64
N TYR A 44 3.10 21.59 -10.04
CA TYR A 44 1.89 21.36 -9.24
C TYR A 44 2.20 20.71 -7.90
N TYR A 45 3.00 19.64 -7.89
CA TYR A 45 3.40 18.95 -6.66
C TYR A 45 4.21 19.86 -5.74
N ALA A 46 5.16 20.61 -6.31
CA ALA A 46 5.96 21.56 -5.57
C ALA A 46 5.11 22.64 -4.91
N GLY A 47 4.15 23.21 -5.65
CA GLY A 47 3.23 24.23 -5.13
C GLY A 47 2.34 23.69 -4.00
N ILE A 48 1.79 22.48 -4.14
CA ILE A 48 0.92 21.89 -3.11
C ILE A 48 1.69 21.56 -1.82
N ARG A 49 2.87 20.96 -1.94
CA ARG A 49 3.70 20.58 -0.78
C ARG A 49 4.61 21.72 -0.28
N LYS A 50 4.62 22.86 -0.98
CA LYS A 50 5.53 24.00 -0.72
C LYS A 50 7.01 23.57 -0.76
N ILE A 51 7.34 22.71 -1.72
CA ILE A 51 8.73 22.33 -2.00
C ILE A 51 9.38 23.51 -2.76
N PRO A 52 10.60 23.93 -2.40
CA PRO A 52 11.25 25.07 -3.03
C PRO A 52 11.38 24.93 -4.55
N GLU A 53 11.22 26.01 -5.30
CA GLU A 53 11.35 25.99 -6.77
C GLU A 53 12.77 25.60 -7.19
N GLU A 54 13.78 26.00 -6.42
CA GLU A 54 15.18 25.60 -6.63
C GLU A 54 15.44 24.11 -6.36
N ASN A 55 14.48 23.36 -5.83
CA ASN A 55 14.57 21.92 -5.65
C ASN A 55 14.03 21.13 -6.85
N LEU A 56 13.54 21.81 -7.91
CA LEU A 56 13.14 21.16 -9.15
C LEU A 56 14.34 20.94 -10.08
N ILE A 57 14.41 19.75 -10.68
CA ILE A 57 15.43 19.35 -11.64
C ILE A 57 14.74 18.80 -12.89
N GLY A 58 14.92 19.47 -14.02
CA GLY A 58 14.44 19.03 -15.32
C GLY A 58 15.57 18.44 -16.15
N LEU A 59 15.49 17.17 -16.50
CA LEU A 59 16.44 16.51 -17.42
C LEU A 59 15.73 16.10 -18.72
N PRO A 60 16.36 16.24 -19.89
CA PRO A 60 15.77 15.80 -21.16
C PRO A 60 15.87 14.28 -21.25
N LEU A 61 14.78 13.58 -20.90
CA LEU A 61 14.72 12.13 -20.85
C LEU A 61 13.85 11.57 -21.98
N PRO A 62 14.08 10.31 -22.42
CA PRO A 62 13.22 9.67 -23.40
C PRO A 62 11.80 9.50 -22.86
N ASP A 63 10.80 9.58 -23.76
CA ASP A 63 9.41 9.24 -23.45
C ASP A 63 9.21 7.73 -23.51
N ALA A 64 9.81 7.02 -22.55
CA ALA A 64 9.74 5.59 -22.40
C ALA A 64 9.76 5.20 -20.91
N GLU A 65 9.12 4.09 -20.56
CA GLU A 65 9.20 3.55 -19.20
C GLU A 65 10.53 2.86 -18.92
N GLU A 66 11.19 2.37 -19.96
CA GLU A 66 12.46 1.64 -19.89
C GLU A 66 13.53 2.38 -20.67
N MET A 67 14.72 2.45 -20.10
CA MET A 67 15.90 3.04 -20.72
C MET A 67 17.08 2.07 -20.65
N SER A 68 18.01 2.17 -21.61
CA SER A 68 19.24 1.38 -21.55
C SER A 68 20.11 1.78 -20.36
N ARG A 69 20.97 0.87 -19.88
CA ARG A 69 21.96 1.18 -18.84
C ARG A 69 22.87 2.34 -19.23
N ALA A 70 23.26 2.42 -20.50
CA ALA A 70 24.08 3.51 -21.02
C ALA A 70 23.35 4.87 -20.97
N ASP A 71 22.07 4.89 -21.35
CA ASP A 71 21.25 6.09 -21.26
C ASP A 71 20.99 6.48 -19.80
N PHE A 72 20.79 5.51 -18.90
CA PHE A 72 20.63 5.78 -17.48
C PHE A 72 21.84 6.53 -16.92
N GLU A 73 23.05 6.03 -17.20
CA GLU A 73 24.29 6.67 -16.75
C GLU A 73 24.49 8.06 -17.41
N LYS A 74 24.27 8.16 -18.73
CA LYS A 74 24.59 9.37 -19.52
C LYS A 74 23.53 10.48 -19.40
N LEU A 75 22.25 10.15 -19.48
CA LEU A 75 21.15 11.11 -19.61
C LEU A 75 20.50 11.43 -18.26
N LEU A 76 20.60 10.53 -17.28
CA LEU A 76 19.91 10.67 -16.01
C LEU A 76 20.88 10.81 -14.84
N LYS A 77 21.66 9.77 -14.52
CA LYS A 77 22.50 9.72 -13.32
C LYS A 77 23.62 10.75 -13.34
N ALA A 78 24.45 10.80 -14.38
CA ALA A 78 25.56 11.77 -14.43
C ALA A 78 25.10 13.24 -14.42
N PRO A 79 24.07 13.65 -15.19
CA PRO A 79 23.51 15.00 -15.08
C PRO A 79 22.91 15.30 -13.71
N LEU A 80 22.25 14.33 -13.07
CA LEU A 80 21.67 14.52 -11.73
C LEU A 80 22.76 14.69 -10.65
N VAL A 81 23.83 13.90 -10.70
CA VAL A 81 25.02 14.08 -9.84
C VAL A 81 25.60 15.48 -10.02
N LYS A 82 25.71 15.95 -11.27
CA LYS A 82 26.22 17.30 -11.58
C LYS A 82 25.34 18.40 -10.98
N GLU A 83 24.01 18.25 -10.99
CA GLU A 83 23.09 19.19 -10.34
C GLU A 83 23.30 19.23 -8.82
N TYR A 84 23.45 18.06 -8.18
CA TYR A 84 23.72 18.00 -6.74
C TYR A 84 25.07 18.63 -6.37
N ASP A 85 26.11 18.42 -7.18
CA ASP A 85 27.42 19.06 -7.00
C ASP A 85 27.33 20.59 -7.17
N LEU A 86 26.68 21.06 -8.23
CA LEU A 86 26.52 22.48 -8.54
C LEU A 86 25.76 23.23 -7.43
N ARG A 87 24.70 22.62 -6.92
CA ARG A 87 23.85 23.17 -5.85
C ARG A 87 24.42 22.94 -4.45
N LYS A 88 25.57 22.25 -4.35
CA LYS A 88 26.21 21.88 -3.07
C LYS A 88 25.24 21.15 -2.13
N TRP A 89 24.38 20.30 -2.69
CA TRP A 89 23.41 19.54 -1.91
C TRP A 89 24.02 18.39 -1.15
N TRP A 90 25.26 18.02 -1.45
CA TRP A 90 26.01 17.06 -0.66
C TRP A 90 27.48 17.44 -0.52
N THR A 91 28.16 16.75 0.38
CA THR A 91 29.61 16.59 0.35
C THR A 91 29.93 15.11 0.26
N ARG A 92 30.84 14.73 -0.65
CA ARG A 92 31.21 13.33 -0.88
C ARG A 92 32.64 13.07 -0.43
N SER A 93 32.90 11.89 0.14
CA SER A 93 34.23 11.46 0.57
C SER A 93 34.36 9.95 0.43
N LYS A 94 35.59 9.44 0.47
CA LYS A 94 35.83 8.00 0.59
C LYS A 94 35.42 7.51 1.98
N SER A 95 34.69 6.40 2.04
CA SER A 95 34.37 5.63 3.24
C SER A 95 35.62 4.91 3.76
N ALA A 96 35.51 4.23 4.91
CA ALA A 96 36.58 3.40 5.44
C ALA A 96 37.01 2.27 4.48
N GLU A 97 36.07 1.81 3.66
CA GLU A 97 36.23 0.79 2.63
C GLU A 97 36.72 1.37 1.28
N GLY A 98 37.02 2.68 1.23
CA GLY A 98 37.55 3.36 0.04
C GLY A 98 36.49 3.78 -0.98
N GLN A 99 35.21 3.55 -0.71
CA GLN A 99 34.10 3.88 -1.60
C GLN A 99 33.72 5.35 -1.49
N VAL A 100 33.51 6.06 -2.60
CA VAL A 100 32.99 7.44 -2.54
C VAL A 100 31.52 7.40 -2.17
N VAL A 101 31.16 8.05 -1.06
CA VAL A 101 29.79 8.13 -0.52
C VAL A 101 29.45 9.57 -0.09
N PRO A 102 28.17 9.95 -0.04
CA PRO A 102 27.74 11.21 0.59
C PRO A 102 27.98 11.18 2.09
N LEU A 103 28.69 12.17 2.64
CA LEU A 103 28.84 12.36 4.09
C LEU A 103 27.67 13.15 4.66
N ASN A 104 27.26 14.20 3.96
CA ASN A 104 26.11 15.03 4.28
C ASN A 104 25.28 15.18 3.01
N SER A 105 23.96 15.17 3.13
CA SER A 105 23.03 15.46 2.03
C SER A 105 21.89 16.35 2.52
N LYS A 106 21.71 17.52 1.89
CA LYS A 106 20.52 18.37 2.06
C LYS A 106 19.29 17.60 1.64
N ILE A 107 19.34 16.99 0.46
CA ILE A 107 18.22 16.24 -0.10
C ILE A 107 18.22 14.83 0.49
N ARG A 108 17.13 14.47 1.16
CA ARG A 108 16.89 13.14 1.73
C ARG A 108 15.81 12.38 0.99
N VAL A 109 14.97 13.07 0.22
CA VAL A 109 13.96 12.48 -0.63
C VAL A 109 14.05 13.01 -2.06
N LEU A 110 14.04 12.12 -3.03
CA LEU A 110 13.92 12.44 -4.45
C LEU A 110 12.57 11.93 -4.97
N VAL A 111 11.83 12.80 -5.67
CA VAL A 111 10.54 12.43 -6.25
C VAL A 111 10.61 12.42 -7.77
N CYS A 112 10.47 11.25 -8.37
CA CYS A 112 10.41 11.10 -9.81
C CYS A 112 8.99 11.38 -10.33
N MET A 113 8.84 12.29 -11.28
CA MET A 113 7.55 12.59 -11.90
C MET A 113 7.23 11.66 -13.06
N ARG A 114 5.94 11.54 -13.38
CA ARG A 114 5.44 10.98 -14.65
C ARG A 114 6.28 11.47 -15.82
N GLY A 115 6.77 10.56 -16.65
CA GLY A 115 7.67 10.85 -17.78
C GLY A 115 9.15 10.60 -17.50
N VAL A 116 9.57 10.42 -16.24
CA VAL A 116 10.89 9.85 -15.89
C VAL A 116 10.80 8.32 -16.04
N PRO A 117 11.71 7.65 -16.78
CA PRO A 117 11.73 6.19 -16.89
C PRO A 117 11.73 5.51 -15.51
N SER A 118 11.10 4.34 -15.41
CA SER A 118 11.03 3.55 -14.17
C SER A 118 11.95 2.33 -14.20
N ARG A 119 12.42 1.91 -15.39
CA ARG A 119 13.25 0.72 -15.59
C ARG A 119 14.58 1.03 -16.24
N VAL A 120 15.62 0.38 -15.75
CA VAL A 120 16.90 0.25 -16.44
C VAL A 120 17.00 -1.16 -17.00
N ALA A 121 17.06 -1.25 -18.34
CA ALA A 121 17.22 -2.51 -19.04
C ALA A 121 18.56 -3.16 -18.72
N ALA A 122 18.59 -4.49 -18.82
CA ALA A 122 19.82 -5.25 -18.73
C ALA A 122 20.86 -4.77 -19.75
N ASP A 123 22.14 -4.84 -19.37
CA ASP A 123 23.23 -4.59 -20.33
C ASP A 123 23.22 -5.69 -21.39
N PRO A 124 23.00 -5.35 -22.68
CA PRO A 124 22.92 -6.36 -23.75
C PRO A 124 24.24 -7.09 -24.01
N THR A 125 25.37 -6.58 -23.49
CA THR A 125 26.69 -7.21 -23.61
C THR A 125 26.94 -8.30 -22.56
N LEU A 126 26.07 -8.40 -21.55
CA LEU A 126 26.16 -9.40 -20.48
C LEU A 126 25.09 -10.49 -20.67
N PRO A 127 25.40 -11.77 -20.35
CA PRO A 127 24.39 -12.82 -20.41
C PRO A 127 23.23 -12.51 -19.47
N MET A 128 22.00 -12.60 -19.98
CA MET A 128 20.79 -12.51 -19.19
C MET A 128 20.30 -13.91 -18.82
N PRO A 129 20.49 -14.34 -17.56
CA PRO A 129 19.93 -15.59 -17.08
C PRO A 129 18.40 -15.53 -17.06
N LYS A 130 17.76 -16.70 -17.13
CA LYS A 130 16.31 -16.78 -17.00
C LYS A 130 15.92 -16.87 -15.52
N PRO A 131 14.73 -16.40 -15.12
CA PRO A 131 14.26 -16.46 -13.73
C PRO A 131 14.25 -17.86 -13.11
N GLU A 132 14.14 -18.93 -13.91
CA GLU A 132 14.14 -20.31 -13.42
C GLU A 132 15.50 -20.75 -12.87
N ASP A 133 16.60 -20.16 -13.36
CA ASP A 133 17.94 -20.33 -12.79
C ASP A 133 18.19 -19.24 -11.75
N GLN A 134 17.63 -19.45 -10.55
CA GLN A 134 17.66 -18.45 -9.49
C GLN A 134 19.08 -18.00 -9.15
N ALA A 135 20.04 -18.93 -9.08
CA ALA A 135 21.42 -18.62 -8.73
C ALA A 135 22.06 -17.68 -9.75
N ALA A 136 21.81 -17.91 -11.04
CA ALA A 136 22.28 -17.01 -12.08
C ALA A 136 21.48 -15.70 -12.09
N TYR A 137 20.16 -15.74 -11.94
CA TYR A 137 19.29 -14.55 -12.00
C TYR A 137 19.53 -13.55 -10.86
N LEU A 138 20.03 -14.01 -9.71
CA LEU A 138 20.54 -13.14 -8.65
C LEU A 138 21.74 -12.27 -9.09
N GLN A 139 22.34 -12.54 -10.25
CA GLN A 139 23.40 -11.73 -10.88
C GLN A 139 22.88 -10.84 -12.03
N ALA A 140 21.56 -10.77 -12.23
CA ALA A 140 20.96 -9.86 -13.22
C ALA A 140 21.30 -8.40 -12.90
N ASN A 141 21.35 -7.57 -13.94
CA ASN A 141 21.77 -6.16 -13.85
C ASN A 141 20.71 -5.16 -14.34
N GLN A 142 19.48 -5.65 -14.59
CA GLN A 142 18.32 -4.79 -14.76
C GLN A 142 17.82 -4.36 -13.38
N ALA A 143 17.30 -3.14 -13.29
CA ALA A 143 16.88 -2.55 -12.02
C ALA A 143 15.76 -1.54 -12.22
N ALA A 144 15.08 -1.18 -11.13
CA ALA A 144 14.27 0.02 -11.09
C ALA A 144 15.16 1.28 -11.06
N VAL A 145 14.80 2.29 -11.84
CA VAL A 145 15.45 3.61 -11.81
C VAL A 145 15.43 4.19 -10.40
N ASP A 146 14.31 4.08 -9.70
CA ASP A 146 14.15 4.59 -8.33
C ASP A 146 15.14 3.92 -7.36
N SER A 147 15.37 2.60 -7.50
CA SER A 147 16.27 1.83 -6.64
C SER A 147 17.75 2.17 -6.89
N GLU A 148 18.12 2.43 -8.15
CA GLU A 148 19.47 2.92 -8.51
C GLU A 148 19.70 4.35 -7.99
N LEU A 149 18.68 5.21 -8.10
CA LEU A 149 18.74 6.59 -7.63
C LEU A 149 18.81 6.70 -6.11
N ALA A 150 18.36 5.69 -5.36
CA ALA A 150 18.55 5.66 -3.91
C ALA A 150 20.04 5.66 -3.50
N LEU A 151 20.90 5.20 -4.42
CA LEU A 151 22.34 5.08 -4.30
C LEU A 151 23.10 6.15 -5.12
N LEU A 152 22.40 7.18 -5.63
CA LEU A 152 22.91 8.18 -6.58
C LEU A 152 24.29 8.77 -6.22
N GLY A 153 24.52 9.03 -4.94
CA GLY A 153 25.76 9.66 -4.47
C GLY A 153 26.93 8.72 -4.23
N MET A 154 26.75 7.41 -4.46
CA MET A 154 27.77 6.38 -4.26
C MET A 154 28.43 5.98 -5.58
N GLU A 155 29.75 5.83 -5.57
CA GLU A 155 30.52 5.39 -6.74
C GLU A 155 31.06 3.96 -6.56
N GLY A 156 31.37 3.28 -7.67
CA GLY A 156 32.00 1.95 -7.64
C GLY A 156 31.12 0.81 -7.15
N LEU A 157 29.81 1.01 -7.04
CA LEU A 157 28.87 -0.06 -6.71
C LEU A 157 28.76 -1.10 -7.83
N PRO A 158 28.60 -2.39 -7.50
CA PRO A 158 28.32 -3.39 -8.52
C PRO A 158 26.94 -3.14 -9.13
N ILE A 159 26.83 -3.35 -10.44
CA ILE A 159 25.55 -3.26 -11.18
C ILE A 159 24.81 -4.60 -11.23
N LYS A 160 25.42 -5.68 -10.74
CA LYS A 160 24.86 -7.03 -10.74
C LYS A 160 24.32 -7.36 -9.37
N GLY A 161 23.10 -7.88 -9.35
CA GLY A 161 22.45 -8.34 -8.12
C GLY A 161 21.98 -7.20 -7.23
N ALA A 162 21.26 -7.60 -6.19
CA ALA A 162 20.74 -6.71 -5.18
C ALA A 162 21.81 -6.28 -4.16
N LEU A 163 21.69 -5.06 -3.66
CA LEU A 163 22.48 -4.52 -2.56
C LEU A 163 21.64 -4.47 -1.28
N ASN A 164 22.23 -4.66 -0.12
CA ASN A 164 21.49 -4.54 1.15
C ASN A 164 20.99 -3.10 1.35
N ASN A 165 19.72 -2.94 1.71
CA ASN A 165 19.20 -1.65 2.12
C ASN A 165 19.54 -1.40 3.60
N PRO A 166 20.41 -0.42 3.94
CA PRO A 166 20.77 -0.15 5.33
C PRO A 166 19.62 0.48 6.15
N TYR A 167 18.53 0.92 5.49
CA TYR A 167 17.35 1.48 6.15
C TYR A 167 16.28 0.42 6.46
N TYR A 168 16.43 -0.81 5.96
CA TYR A 168 15.51 -1.90 6.24
C TYR A 168 15.37 -2.14 7.75
N LYS A 169 14.13 -2.18 8.25
CA LYS A 169 13.77 -2.35 9.66
C LYS A 169 14.26 -1.24 10.61
N VAL A 170 14.83 -0.13 10.11
CA VAL A 170 15.27 0.99 10.94
C VAL A 170 14.09 1.88 11.33
N GLU A 171 13.65 1.83 12.59
CA GLU A 171 12.54 2.67 13.11
C GLU A 171 13.00 4.09 13.52
N LYS A 172 13.59 4.83 12.60
CA LYS A 172 13.95 6.25 12.78
C LYS A 172 13.68 7.01 11.50
N SER A 173 13.37 8.30 11.59
CA SER A 173 13.25 9.10 10.36
C SER A 173 14.58 9.08 9.62
N ILE A 174 14.54 9.07 8.28
CA ILE A 174 15.77 9.10 7.47
C ILE A 174 16.66 10.29 7.86
N ALA A 175 16.05 11.43 8.23
CA ALA A 175 16.73 12.61 8.75
C ALA A 175 17.69 12.29 9.92
N GLU A 176 17.30 11.35 10.78
CA GLU A 176 17.98 11.00 12.04
C GLU A 176 19.00 9.87 11.91
N THR A 177 19.06 9.18 10.76
CA THR A 177 19.91 7.99 10.62
C THR A 177 21.34 8.29 10.17
N GLY A 178 21.56 9.44 9.51
CA GLY A 178 22.84 9.74 8.86
C GLY A 178 23.23 8.78 7.72
N LEU A 179 22.29 7.97 7.23
CA LEU A 179 22.57 7.02 6.15
C LEU A 179 22.94 7.75 4.85
N PRO A 180 23.96 7.30 4.12
CA PRO A 180 24.46 7.93 2.89
C PRO A 180 23.59 7.65 1.66
N MET A 181 22.26 7.61 1.84
CA MET A 181 21.27 7.28 0.81
C MET A 181 20.18 8.35 0.72
N THR A 182 19.50 8.36 -0.43
CA THR A 182 18.30 9.18 -0.66
C THR A 182 17.10 8.26 -0.80
N LEU A 183 15.96 8.58 -0.18
CA LEU A 183 14.73 7.82 -0.41
C LEU A 183 14.10 8.29 -1.72
N VAL A 184 13.82 7.37 -2.64
CA VAL A 184 13.24 7.70 -3.95
C VAL A 184 11.84 7.16 -4.05
N GLY A 185 10.88 8.03 -4.30
CA GLY A 185 9.51 7.66 -4.65
C GLY A 185 9.09 8.31 -5.96
N ARG A 186 7.98 7.85 -6.55
CA ARG A 186 7.49 8.43 -7.79
C ARG A 186 6.01 8.79 -7.76
N ILE A 187 5.67 9.88 -8.44
CA ILE A 187 4.28 10.24 -8.73
C ILE A 187 4.04 9.92 -10.20
N ASP A 188 3.49 8.73 -10.44
CA ASP A 188 3.32 8.23 -11.80
C ASP A 188 2.10 7.32 -11.97
N SER A 189 1.46 7.42 -13.13
CA SER A 189 0.22 6.73 -13.48
C SER A 189 -0.05 6.83 -14.99
N PRO A 190 -1.00 6.07 -15.58
CA PRO A 190 -1.33 6.20 -17.00
C PRO A 190 -1.66 7.63 -17.44
N SER A 191 -2.31 8.41 -16.57
CA SER A 191 -2.74 9.78 -16.89
C SER A 191 -2.21 10.83 -15.90
N LEU A 192 -1.96 12.05 -16.39
CA LEU A 192 -1.63 13.22 -15.57
C LEU A 192 -2.70 13.48 -14.50
N ALA A 193 -3.99 13.38 -14.88
CA ALA A 193 -5.11 13.59 -13.96
C ALA A 193 -5.09 12.61 -12.77
N THR A 194 -4.67 11.35 -12.98
CA THR A 194 -4.50 10.40 -11.88
C THR A 194 -3.36 10.82 -10.96
N CYS A 195 -2.22 11.28 -11.51
CA CYS A 195 -1.10 11.78 -10.71
C CYS A 195 -1.49 12.99 -9.86
N GLU A 196 -2.18 13.98 -10.43
CA GLU A 196 -2.67 15.15 -9.70
C GLU A 196 -3.71 14.78 -8.62
N ARG A 197 -4.57 13.79 -8.92
CA ARG A 197 -5.52 13.23 -7.96
C ARG A 197 -4.80 12.60 -6.79
N MET A 198 -3.77 11.76 -7.02
CA MET A 198 -3.01 11.12 -5.94
C MET A 198 -2.40 12.13 -4.96
N ILE A 199 -1.84 13.23 -5.47
CA ILE A 199 -1.29 14.32 -4.65
C ILE A 199 -2.39 14.98 -3.80
N ARG A 200 -3.50 15.36 -4.45
CA ARG A 200 -4.60 16.03 -3.77
C ARG A 200 -5.24 15.12 -2.71
N ASP A 201 -5.48 13.86 -3.07
CA ASP A 201 -6.06 12.86 -2.17
C ASP A 201 -5.15 12.66 -0.94
N ALA A 202 -3.83 12.59 -1.12
CA ALA A 202 -2.88 12.49 0.00
C ALA A 202 -2.98 13.70 0.96
N VAL A 203 -2.91 14.92 0.44
CA VAL A 203 -2.95 16.15 1.25
C VAL A 203 -4.32 16.37 1.91
N GLU A 204 -5.41 16.00 1.23
CA GLU A 204 -6.76 16.07 1.82
C GLU A 204 -6.93 15.03 2.93
N THR A 205 -6.50 13.79 2.71
CA THR A 205 -6.62 12.72 3.70
C THR A 205 -5.75 12.97 4.93
N GLU A 206 -4.60 13.64 4.80
CA GLU A 206 -3.77 14.04 5.94
C GLU A 206 -4.48 14.96 6.92
N LYS A 207 -5.51 15.73 6.51
CA LYS A 207 -6.27 16.61 7.41
C LYS A 207 -7.21 15.83 8.33
N THR A 208 -7.82 14.78 7.81
CA THR A 208 -8.84 13.98 8.51
C THR A 208 -8.26 12.72 9.15
N GLY A 209 -7.23 12.16 8.54
CA GLY A 209 -6.76 10.78 8.66
C GLY A 209 -7.38 9.85 7.61
N LEU A 210 -6.73 8.72 7.33
CA LEU A 210 -7.25 7.65 6.49
C LEU A 210 -8.15 6.72 7.31
N TRP A 211 -9.45 6.71 7.00
CA TRP A 211 -10.47 5.95 7.73
C TRP A 211 -11.26 5.04 6.81
N GLY A 212 -11.31 3.74 7.03
CA GLY A 212 -12.15 2.87 6.18
C GLY A 212 -11.99 1.39 6.48
N MET A 213 -12.40 0.58 5.51
CA MET A 213 -12.21 -0.86 5.55
C MET A 213 -10.80 -1.22 5.06
N ALA A 214 -10.20 -2.23 5.68
CA ALA A 214 -9.07 -2.95 5.12
C ALA A 214 -9.55 -4.23 4.43
N VAL A 215 -8.89 -4.58 3.32
CA VAL A 215 -9.13 -5.81 2.57
C VAL A 215 -7.81 -6.54 2.40
N ILE A 216 -7.73 -7.76 2.91
CA ILE A 216 -6.55 -8.62 2.84
C ILE A 216 -6.93 -9.86 2.04
N ASP A 217 -6.30 -10.06 0.89
CA ASP A 217 -6.60 -11.11 -0.10
C ASP A 217 -5.42 -12.09 -0.14
N PHE A 218 -5.59 -13.24 0.52
CA PHE A 218 -4.54 -14.23 0.72
C PHE A 218 -4.38 -15.14 -0.50
N SER A 219 -3.19 -15.73 -0.69
CA SER A 219 -2.94 -16.61 -1.83
C SER A 219 -3.10 -18.09 -1.50
N LYS A 220 -2.79 -18.51 -0.27
CA LYS A 220 -2.58 -19.90 0.15
C LYS A 220 -1.50 -20.68 -0.62
N LYS A 221 -0.83 -20.08 -1.60
CA LYS A 221 0.17 -20.75 -2.47
C LYS A 221 1.53 -20.90 -1.78
N PHE A 222 1.88 -19.95 -0.93
CA PHE A 222 3.17 -19.90 -0.22
C PHE A 222 2.93 -19.59 1.26
N ALA A 223 2.11 -20.41 1.90
CA ALA A 223 1.60 -20.17 3.25
C ALA A 223 2.70 -20.10 4.34
N GLU A 224 3.87 -20.67 4.07
CA GLU A 224 4.99 -20.74 5.03
C GLU A 224 6.05 -19.65 4.80
N SER A 225 5.98 -18.90 3.69
CA SER A 225 6.97 -17.86 3.37
C SER A 225 6.70 -16.60 4.20
N PRO A 226 7.64 -16.14 5.05
CA PRO A 226 7.41 -15.00 5.96
C PRO A 226 6.94 -13.72 5.26
N GLU A 227 7.39 -13.47 4.04
CA GLU A 227 7.04 -12.32 3.19
C GLU A 227 5.61 -12.39 2.63
N GLY A 228 4.97 -13.54 2.80
CA GLY A 228 3.73 -13.91 2.16
C GLY A 228 2.48 -13.80 3.03
N ASP A 229 1.69 -14.88 3.08
CA ASP A 229 0.48 -15.01 3.89
C ASP A 229 0.77 -14.72 5.38
N PRO A 230 1.90 -15.16 5.98
CA PRO A 230 2.28 -14.74 7.34
C PRO A 230 2.39 -13.21 7.54
N ALA A 231 2.96 -12.47 6.59
CA ALA A 231 2.97 -11.00 6.65
C ALA A 231 1.54 -10.44 6.54
N LEU A 232 0.71 -11.00 5.66
CA LEU A 232 -0.70 -10.60 5.56
C LEU A 232 -1.49 -10.88 6.86
N GLU A 233 -1.23 -11.99 7.56
CA GLU A 233 -1.82 -12.26 8.88
C GLU A 233 -1.33 -11.28 9.95
N ASN A 234 -0.08 -10.84 9.91
CA ASN A 234 0.42 -9.77 10.78
C ASN A 234 -0.40 -8.49 10.61
N ILE A 235 -0.72 -8.11 9.37
CA ILE A 235 -1.55 -6.94 9.07
C ILE A 235 -2.96 -7.09 9.68
N VAL A 236 -3.60 -8.24 9.50
CA VAL A 236 -4.92 -8.53 10.12
C VAL A 236 -4.85 -8.32 11.64
N ARG A 237 -3.78 -8.80 12.29
CA ARG A 237 -3.57 -8.60 13.73
C ARG A 237 -3.40 -7.12 14.09
N TYR A 238 -2.57 -6.36 13.37
CA TYR A 238 -2.36 -4.93 13.62
C TYR A 238 -3.67 -4.15 13.49
N HIS A 239 -4.48 -4.46 12.48
CA HIS A 239 -5.78 -3.85 12.27
C HIS A 239 -6.77 -4.18 13.38
N ARG A 240 -6.83 -5.43 13.85
CA ARG A 240 -7.64 -5.81 15.02
C ARG A 240 -7.23 -5.03 16.28
N GLU A 241 -5.94 -4.90 16.53
CA GLU A 241 -5.41 -4.15 17.69
C GLU A 241 -5.72 -2.66 17.57
N ALA A 242 -5.70 -2.11 16.35
CA ALA A 242 -6.06 -0.73 16.08
C ALA A 242 -7.57 -0.48 16.03
N GLY A 243 -8.42 -1.48 15.79
CA GLY A 243 -9.85 -1.26 15.54
C GLY A 243 -10.12 -0.76 14.11
N ILE A 244 -9.32 -1.21 13.15
CA ILE A 244 -9.59 -1.04 11.72
C ILE A 244 -10.40 -2.26 11.28
N PRO A 245 -11.62 -2.09 10.72
CA PRO A 245 -12.41 -3.22 10.23
C PRO A 245 -11.73 -3.88 9.04
N THR A 246 -11.51 -5.20 9.11
CA THR A 246 -10.74 -5.94 8.10
C THR A 246 -11.54 -7.10 7.52
N MET A 247 -11.70 -7.12 6.20
CA MET A 247 -12.13 -8.29 5.45
C MET A 247 -10.90 -9.08 5.02
N ALA A 248 -10.74 -10.29 5.56
CA ALA A 248 -9.65 -11.19 5.21
C ALA A 248 -10.19 -12.37 4.37
N ASP A 249 -9.95 -12.34 3.06
CA ASP A 249 -10.28 -13.42 2.14
C ASP A 249 -9.19 -14.48 2.17
N ARG A 250 -9.53 -15.69 2.65
CA ARG A 250 -8.58 -16.78 2.87
C ARG A 250 -8.73 -17.92 1.87
N PHE A 251 -9.33 -17.67 0.71
CA PHE A 251 -9.44 -18.66 -0.36
C PHE A 251 -8.17 -18.68 -1.22
N PRO A 252 -7.87 -19.80 -1.91
CA PRO A 252 -6.73 -19.86 -2.82
C PRO A 252 -6.94 -19.08 -4.12
N GLU A 253 -8.19 -18.78 -4.47
CA GLU A 253 -8.53 -17.89 -5.58
C GLU A 253 -8.62 -16.44 -5.10
N THR A 254 -8.19 -15.49 -5.92
CA THR A 254 -8.40 -14.06 -5.65
C THR A 254 -9.88 -13.72 -5.52
N LEU A 255 -10.18 -12.57 -4.92
CA LEU A 255 -11.55 -12.04 -4.85
C LEU A 255 -12.30 -12.14 -6.20
N PRO A 256 -13.58 -12.57 -6.19
CA PRO A 256 -14.43 -12.65 -7.38
C PRO A 256 -14.51 -11.37 -8.23
N LEU A 257 -14.80 -11.56 -9.51
CA LEU A 257 -15.06 -10.47 -10.45
C LEU A 257 -16.16 -9.55 -9.91
N ASN A 258 -15.87 -8.25 -9.85
CA ASN A 258 -16.75 -7.21 -9.31
C ASN A 258 -17.18 -7.48 -7.86
N TYR A 259 -16.31 -8.05 -7.01
CA TYR A 259 -16.62 -8.19 -5.60
C TYR A 259 -17.05 -6.83 -5.00
N PRO A 260 -18.17 -6.76 -4.26
CA PRO A 260 -18.83 -5.50 -3.87
C PRO A 260 -18.12 -4.75 -2.71
N LEU A 261 -16.85 -4.42 -2.88
CA LEU A 261 -16.06 -3.68 -1.87
C LEU A 261 -16.63 -2.30 -1.56
N ARG A 262 -16.48 -1.85 -0.31
CA ARG A 262 -16.93 -0.55 0.20
C ARG A 262 -15.82 0.13 1.00
N ASP A 263 -15.69 1.45 0.81
CA ASP A 263 -14.86 2.34 1.63
C ASP A 263 -13.45 1.75 1.88
N THR A 264 -12.89 1.07 0.86
CA THR A 264 -11.62 0.37 0.96
C THR A 264 -10.50 1.38 1.05
N ALA A 265 -9.97 1.55 2.26
CA ALA A 265 -8.87 2.43 2.60
C ALA A 265 -7.53 1.71 2.49
N ILE A 266 -7.51 0.41 2.82
CA ILE A 266 -6.31 -0.44 2.75
C ILE A 266 -6.63 -1.67 1.91
N TYR A 267 -5.74 -2.02 0.98
CA TYR A 267 -5.77 -3.29 0.26
C TYR A 267 -4.38 -3.91 0.19
N PHE A 268 -4.26 -5.16 0.63
CA PHE A 268 -3.08 -5.99 0.39
C PHE A 268 -3.53 -7.33 -0.18
N GLY A 269 -3.04 -7.71 -1.37
CA GLY A 269 -3.42 -8.96 -2.02
C GLY A 269 -2.28 -9.79 -2.55
N TRP A 270 -2.55 -11.08 -2.82
CA TRP A 270 -1.61 -12.06 -3.35
C TRP A 270 -2.36 -13.26 -3.98
N TYR A 271 -1.99 -13.96 -5.07
CA TYR A 271 -0.99 -13.77 -6.13
C TYR A 271 -1.67 -14.05 -7.48
N ASP A 272 -1.88 -13.03 -8.29
CA ASP A 272 -2.32 -13.16 -9.69
C ASP A 272 -1.53 -12.22 -10.60
N TRP A 273 -1.39 -12.56 -11.88
CA TRP A 273 -0.48 -11.87 -12.79
C TRP A 273 -1.00 -10.52 -13.24
N ASN A 274 -2.28 -10.47 -13.59
CA ASN A 274 -2.97 -9.25 -13.98
C ASN A 274 -3.98 -8.88 -12.90
N VAL A 275 -4.32 -7.60 -12.86
CA VAL A 275 -5.43 -7.09 -12.08
C VAL A 275 -6.69 -7.94 -12.29
N SER A 276 -7.33 -8.30 -11.18
CA SER A 276 -8.52 -9.14 -11.17
C SER A 276 -9.53 -8.66 -10.13
N GLY A 277 -10.58 -9.45 -9.93
CA GLY A 277 -11.57 -9.24 -8.88
C GLY A 277 -12.34 -7.91 -8.94
N PRO A 278 -12.43 -7.16 -7.83
CA PRO A 278 -13.20 -5.91 -7.75
C PRO A 278 -12.64 -4.79 -8.64
N PHE A 279 -11.35 -4.85 -8.98
CA PHE A 279 -10.66 -3.78 -9.70
C PHE A 279 -10.93 -3.79 -11.21
N LEU A 280 -11.58 -4.84 -11.72
CA LEU A 280 -12.11 -4.87 -13.07
C LEU A 280 -13.43 -4.11 -13.21
N ASN A 281 -14.14 -3.85 -12.09
CA ASN A 281 -15.36 -3.06 -12.09
C ASN A 281 -15.06 -1.59 -12.41
N THR A 282 -15.59 -1.09 -13.53
CA THR A 282 -15.32 0.29 -13.98
C THR A 282 -15.84 1.37 -13.03
N THR A 283 -16.85 1.04 -12.22
CA THR A 283 -17.46 1.96 -11.24
C THR A 283 -16.79 1.90 -9.87
N PHE A 284 -16.01 0.86 -9.57
CA PHE A 284 -15.31 0.75 -8.30
C PHE A 284 -14.31 1.88 -8.13
N LYS A 285 -14.32 2.48 -6.93
CA LYS A 285 -13.32 3.41 -6.45
C LYS A 285 -12.88 3.04 -5.04
N PHE A 286 -11.57 3.04 -4.84
CA PHE A 286 -10.98 3.07 -3.51
C PHE A 286 -11.41 4.33 -2.75
N LYS A 287 -11.31 4.26 -1.43
CA LYS A 287 -11.49 5.44 -0.60
C LYS A 287 -10.40 6.48 -0.91
N LYS A 288 -10.75 7.77 -0.80
CA LYS A 288 -9.79 8.86 -0.92
C LYS A 288 -8.61 8.64 0.04
N GLY A 289 -7.39 8.75 -0.48
CA GLY A 289 -6.16 8.52 0.29
C GLY A 289 -5.79 7.05 0.47
N ALA A 290 -6.51 6.11 -0.16
CA ALA A 290 -6.26 4.69 0.05
C ALA A 290 -4.84 4.26 -0.33
N VAL A 291 -4.33 3.29 0.43
CA VAL A 291 -3.07 2.59 0.16
C VAL A 291 -3.43 1.17 -0.29
N ALA A 292 -3.03 0.80 -1.50
CA ALA A 292 -3.39 -0.48 -2.09
C ALA A 292 -2.17 -1.11 -2.76
N ALA A 293 -1.81 -2.34 -2.40
CA ALA A 293 -0.72 -3.08 -3.04
C ALA A 293 -1.11 -4.53 -3.31
N HIS A 294 -0.59 -5.09 -4.39
CA HIS A 294 -0.72 -6.51 -4.69
C HIS A 294 0.67 -7.10 -4.90
N LEU A 295 0.98 -8.14 -4.14
CA LEU A 295 2.26 -8.82 -4.22
C LEU A 295 2.28 -9.61 -5.52
N HIS A 296 3.00 -9.11 -6.51
CA HIS A 296 3.30 -9.81 -7.76
C HIS A 296 4.66 -9.38 -8.29
N SER A 297 5.39 -10.29 -8.94
CA SER A 297 6.76 -10.05 -9.42
C SER A 297 6.86 -8.92 -10.43
N PHE A 298 5.84 -8.73 -11.26
CA PHE A 298 5.81 -7.69 -12.30
C PHE A 298 4.74 -6.63 -12.05
N SER A 299 4.33 -6.44 -10.79
CA SER A 299 3.20 -5.58 -10.43
C SER A 299 3.30 -4.14 -10.98
N ALA A 300 4.51 -3.64 -11.22
CA ALA A 300 4.81 -2.30 -11.74
C ALA A 300 5.50 -2.30 -13.13
N ALA A 301 5.48 -3.41 -13.86
CA ALA A 301 6.18 -3.50 -15.15
C ALA A 301 5.56 -2.63 -16.25
N GLN A 302 4.31 -2.17 -16.11
CA GLN A 302 3.64 -1.32 -17.12
C GLN A 302 2.78 -0.25 -16.41
N LEU A 303 3.40 0.85 -15.99
CA LEU A 303 2.74 1.98 -15.32
C LEU A 303 1.87 2.81 -16.27
N ARG A 304 2.09 2.71 -17.58
CA ARG A 304 1.31 3.43 -18.61
C ARG A 304 0.02 2.71 -19.04
N ASP A 305 -0.16 1.44 -18.70
CA ASP A 305 -1.31 0.65 -19.15
C ASP A 305 -2.26 0.34 -17.98
N PRO A 306 -3.47 0.94 -17.93
CA PRO A 306 -4.42 0.74 -16.84
C PRO A 306 -5.06 -0.65 -16.80
N ALA A 307 -4.77 -1.53 -17.77
CA ALA A 307 -5.28 -2.90 -17.85
C ALA A 307 -4.21 -3.97 -17.56
N LYS A 308 -2.96 -3.58 -17.29
CA LYS A 308 -1.84 -4.52 -17.07
C LYS A 308 -1.34 -4.50 -15.64
N ASN A 309 -0.86 -5.66 -15.20
CA ASN A 309 -0.27 -5.85 -13.87
C ASN A 309 -1.18 -5.29 -12.76
N TRP A 310 -0.64 -4.58 -11.76
CA TRP A 310 -1.40 -4.16 -10.58
C TRP A 310 -1.29 -2.67 -10.25
N VAL A 311 -0.11 -2.07 -10.33
CA VAL A 311 0.10 -0.68 -9.91
C VAL A 311 -0.78 0.30 -10.70
N ALA A 312 -0.73 0.28 -12.03
CA ALA A 312 -1.51 1.19 -12.87
C ALA A 312 -3.04 1.02 -12.70
N PRO A 313 -3.59 -0.21 -12.70
CA PRO A 313 -5.00 -0.43 -12.39
C PRO A 313 -5.42 0.08 -11.00
N LEU A 314 -4.66 -0.21 -9.93
CA LEU A 314 -4.98 0.21 -8.57
C LEU A 314 -5.04 1.75 -8.46
N LEU A 315 -4.06 2.44 -9.05
CA LEU A 315 -4.05 3.91 -9.09
C LEU A 315 -5.23 4.47 -9.91
N THR A 316 -5.56 3.85 -11.04
CA THR A 316 -6.73 4.21 -11.87
C THR A 316 -8.04 4.04 -11.11
N ARG A 317 -8.08 3.06 -10.18
CA ARG A 317 -9.21 2.78 -9.28
C ARG A 317 -9.28 3.67 -8.05
N GLY A 318 -8.39 4.64 -7.84
CA GLY A 318 -8.55 5.58 -6.72
C GLY A 318 -7.47 5.50 -5.65
N ALA A 319 -6.60 4.48 -5.67
CA ALA A 319 -5.52 4.41 -4.69
C ALA A 319 -4.61 5.64 -4.80
N ALA A 320 -4.29 6.26 -3.67
CA ALA A 320 -3.37 7.38 -3.60
C ALA A 320 -1.90 6.90 -3.56
N ALA A 321 -1.67 5.70 -3.03
CA ALA A 321 -0.36 5.09 -2.93
C ALA A 321 -0.38 3.57 -3.17
N THR A 322 0.73 3.05 -3.68
CA THR A 322 0.96 1.62 -3.93
C THR A 322 2.45 1.28 -3.96
N LEU A 323 2.76 -0.01 -3.90
CA LEU A 323 4.10 -0.58 -4.02
C LEU A 323 4.11 -1.53 -5.22
N GLY A 324 5.27 -1.66 -5.88
CA GLY A 324 5.39 -2.67 -6.92
C GLY A 324 6.80 -2.98 -7.36
N ASN A 325 6.90 -3.90 -8.32
CA ASN A 325 8.14 -4.42 -8.85
C ASN A 325 8.15 -4.30 -10.37
N VAL A 326 9.20 -3.71 -10.92
CA VAL A 326 9.29 -3.42 -12.36
C VAL A 326 9.82 -4.61 -13.18
N TYR A 327 10.51 -5.54 -12.50
CA TYR A 327 10.96 -6.85 -13.00
C TYR A 327 10.87 -7.88 -11.85
N GLU A 328 11.14 -9.15 -12.15
CA GLU A 328 11.16 -10.24 -11.17
C GLU A 328 12.06 -9.94 -9.97
N PRO A 329 11.50 -9.80 -8.75
CA PRO A 329 12.25 -9.47 -7.56
C PRO A 329 12.72 -10.69 -6.78
N PHE A 330 12.12 -11.87 -6.93
CA PHE A 330 12.06 -12.90 -5.89
C PHE A 330 11.36 -12.43 -4.60
N LEU A 331 10.57 -13.33 -4.01
CA LEU A 331 9.70 -13.02 -2.87
C LEU A 331 10.46 -12.38 -1.68
N GLN A 332 11.62 -12.94 -1.31
CA GLN A 332 12.46 -12.47 -0.20
C GLN A 332 13.10 -11.08 -0.41
N MET A 333 13.02 -10.54 -1.63
CA MET A 333 13.52 -9.20 -1.97
C MET A 333 12.39 -8.24 -2.36
N THR A 334 11.15 -8.57 -2.00
CA THR A 334 10.00 -7.67 -2.11
C THR A 334 9.83 -6.80 -0.85
N HIS A 335 8.97 -5.78 -0.94
CA HIS A 335 8.55 -5.04 0.23
C HIS A 335 7.78 -5.97 1.20
N HIS A 336 8.19 -5.99 2.46
CA HIS A 336 7.45 -6.66 3.53
C HIS A 336 6.20 -5.84 3.89
N PHE A 337 5.02 -6.28 3.44
CA PHE A 337 3.78 -5.51 3.62
C PHE A 337 3.39 -5.29 5.08
N ASP A 338 3.73 -6.21 5.98
CA ASP A 338 3.49 -6.05 7.42
C ASP A 338 4.34 -4.94 8.03
N ILE A 339 5.64 -4.89 7.70
CA ILE A 339 6.53 -3.81 8.11
C ILE A 339 6.02 -2.49 7.53
N PHE A 340 5.68 -2.46 6.24
CA PHE A 340 5.19 -1.26 5.56
C PHE A 340 3.94 -0.68 6.27
N GLU A 341 2.93 -1.51 6.49
CA GLU A 341 1.71 -1.08 7.17
C GLU A 341 1.99 -0.65 8.62
N ALA A 342 2.82 -1.38 9.36
CA ALA A 342 3.22 -1.00 10.71
C ALA A 342 3.90 0.37 10.75
N ARG A 343 4.72 0.73 9.74
CA ARG A 343 5.36 2.05 9.65
C ARG A 343 4.37 3.15 9.27
N LEU A 344 3.47 2.89 8.34
CA LEU A 344 2.39 3.84 8.03
C LEU A 344 1.54 4.12 9.27
N MET A 345 1.10 3.09 9.99
CA MET A 345 0.30 3.21 11.22
C MET A 345 1.06 3.90 12.36
N ALA A 346 2.39 3.76 12.40
CA ALA A 346 3.25 4.50 13.33
C ALA A 346 3.43 5.98 12.92
N GLY A 347 2.89 6.39 11.77
CA GLY A 347 2.88 7.76 11.29
C GLY A 347 4.09 8.14 10.46
N TYR A 348 4.92 7.20 9.98
CA TYR A 348 5.99 7.53 9.02
C TYR A 348 5.40 7.96 7.66
N SER A 349 6.20 8.68 6.87
CA SER A 349 5.83 9.00 5.49
C SER A 349 5.81 7.75 4.61
N LEU A 350 5.09 7.81 3.48
CA LEU A 350 4.97 6.72 2.52
C LEU A 350 6.35 6.18 2.10
N VAL A 351 7.28 7.10 1.78
CA VAL A 351 8.61 6.70 1.29
C VAL A 351 9.48 6.13 2.41
N GLU A 352 9.39 6.65 3.63
CA GLU A 352 10.09 6.06 4.77
C GLU A 352 9.56 4.66 5.07
N ALA A 353 8.23 4.51 5.14
CA ALA A 353 7.59 3.22 5.36
C ALA A 353 8.00 2.19 4.30
N ALA A 354 8.03 2.59 3.02
CA ALA A 354 8.43 1.71 1.93
C ALA A 354 9.88 1.23 2.08
N TYR A 355 10.83 2.13 2.30
CA TYR A 355 12.23 1.73 2.43
C TYR A 355 12.55 1.02 3.75
N MET A 356 11.84 1.31 4.84
CA MET A 356 11.94 0.50 6.07
C MET A 356 11.45 -0.93 5.86
N ALA A 357 10.54 -1.15 4.91
CA ALA A 357 9.99 -2.46 4.56
C ALA A 357 10.74 -3.18 3.44
N LEU A 358 11.73 -2.55 2.82
CA LEU A 358 12.43 -3.06 1.65
C LEU A 358 13.82 -3.61 2.03
N PRO A 359 14.12 -4.90 1.86
CA PRO A 359 15.40 -5.48 2.28
C PRO A 359 16.59 -5.09 1.39
N VAL A 360 16.33 -4.71 0.12
CA VAL A 360 17.39 -4.49 -0.88
C VAL A 360 17.22 -3.25 -1.74
N LEU A 361 18.32 -2.77 -2.31
CA LEU A 361 18.44 -1.67 -3.28
C LEU A 361 19.15 -2.18 -4.55
N SER A 362 19.27 -1.33 -5.58
CA SER A 362 19.77 -1.72 -6.91
C SER A 362 19.00 -2.93 -7.46
N TRP A 363 17.70 -2.96 -7.21
CA TRP A 363 16.83 -4.07 -7.53
C TRP A 363 15.50 -3.56 -8.11
N GLN A 364 14.42 -4.33 -7.99
CA GLN A 364 13.24 -4.14 -8.85
C GLN A 364 12.13 -3.28 -8.26
N ASN A 365 12.29 -2.82 -7.02
CA ASN A 365 11.19 -2.33 -6.23
C ASN A 365 11.00 -0.81 -6.39
N ILE A 366 9.74 -0.38 -6.43
CA ILE A 366 9.35 1.04 -6.47
C ILE A 366 8.21 1.33 -5.48
N VAL A 367 8.12 2.58 -5.04
CA VAL A 367 6.97 3.14 -4.31
C VAL A 367 6.33 4.24 -5.14
N VAL A 368 5.02 4.16 -5.34
CA VAL A 368 4.26 5.07 -6.20
C VAL A 368 3.17 5.77 -5.39
N GLY A 369 3.17 7.09 -5.41
CA GLY A 369 2.36 7.93 -4.52
C GLY A 369 3.13 9.19 -4.14
N ASP A 370 2.48 10.10 -3.42
CA ASP A 370 3.14 11.23 -2.79
C ASP A 370 4.12 10.72 -1.71
N PRO A 371 5.45 10.89 -1.87
CA PRO A 371 6.44 10.35 -0.92
C PRO A 371 6.29 10.87 0.50
N LEU A 372 5.72 12.07 0.67
CA LEU A 372 5.50 12.71 1.97
C LEU A 372 4.20 12.28 2.63
N TYR A 373 3.37 11.47 1.95
CA TYR A 373 2.06 11.09 2.44
C TYR A 373 2.11 10.35 3.78
N ARG A 374 1.34 10.82 4.78
CA ARG A 374 1.22 10.20 6.11
C ARG A 374 -0.25 9.84 6.41
N PRO A 375 -0.76 8.69 5.93
CA PRO A 375 -2.18 8.35 6.02
C PRO A 375 -2.75 8.30 7.44
N PHE A 376 -1.93 7.92 8.43
CA PHE A 376 -2.39 7.62 9.79
C PHE A 376 -1.95 8.65 10.84
N LEU A 377 -1.63 9.89 10.44
CA LEU A 377 -1.33 11.00 11.37
C LEU A 377 -2.34 11.17 12.49
N HIS A 378 -3.60 10.92 12.17
CA HIS A 378 -4.74 11.17 13.03
C HIS A 378 -5.43 9.89 13.49
N LEU A 379 -4.72 8.74 13.53
CA LEU A 379 -5.29 7.47 13.97
C LEU A 379 -5.70 7.48 15.46
N ASP A 380 -5.29 8.50 16.22
CA ASP A 380 -5.75 8.83 17.58
C ASP A 380 -7.07 9.62 17.61
N GLY A 381 -7.63 9.98 16.44
CA GLY A 381 -8.86 10.74 16.27
C GLY A 381 -8.68 12.26 16.25
N SER A 382 -7.45 12.78 16.26
CA SER A 382 -7.15 14.22 16.34
C SER A 382 -7.45 15.04 15.08
N GLY A 383 -7.63 14.41 13.93
CA GLY A 383 -7.86 15.09 12.65
C GLY A 383 -9.25 15.70 12.52
N GLU A 384 -9.46 16.44 11.43
CA GLU A 384 -10.75 17.04 11.08
C GLU A 384 -11.86 15.96 10.95
N LEU A 385 -13.09 16.33 11.34
CA LEU A 385 -14.24 15.43 11.33
C LEU A 385 -14.93 15.49 9.97
N ALA A 386 -14.86 14.40 9.20
CA ALA A 386 -15.69 14.17 8.01
C ALA A 386 -16.87 13.25 8.34
N GLU A 387 -18.03 13.49 7.70
CA GLU A 387 -19.24 12.70 7.95
C GLU A 387 -19.08 11.25 7.48
N GLU A 388 -18.46 11.04 6.31
CA GLU A 388 -18.18 9.71 5.75
C GLU A 388 -17.25 8.85 6.62
N ASP A 389 -16.50 9.45 7.54
CA ASP A 389 -15.53 8.77 8.40
C ASP A 389 -16.08 8.44 9.78
N ARG A 390 -17.27 8.97 10.14
CA ARG A 390 -17.81 8.93 11.50
C ARG A 390 -17.90 7.51 12.06
N ALA A 391 -18.36 6.55 11.26
CA ALA A 391 -18.49 5.16 11.69
C ALA A 391 -17.12 4.53 12.00
N TYR A 392 -16.14 4.69 11.11
CA TYR A 392 -14.78 4.16 11.26
C TYR A 392 -14.05 4.79 12.43
N ARG A 393 -14.17 6.12 12.58
CA ARG A 393 -13.67 6.84 13.76
C ARG A 393 -14.29 6.33 15.04
N ALA A 394 -15.62 6.12 15.08
CA ALA A 394 -16.29 5.61 16.28
C ALA A 394 -15.76 4.22 16.69
N ILE A 395 -15.51 3.33 15.72
CA ILE A 395 -14.90 2.00 15.97
C ILE A 395 -13.51 2.17 16.60
N ARG A 396 -12.65 3.02 16.02
CA ARG A 396 -11.31 3.29 16.53
C ARG A 396 -11.32 3.89 17.93
N ILE A 397 -12.11 4.93 18.16
CA ILE A 397 -12.21 5.58 19.48
C ILE A 397 -12.72 4.60 20.53
N ALA A 398 -13.73 3.78 20.19
CA ALA A 398 -14.21 2.71 21.05
C ALA A 398 -13.08 1.71 21.38
N LYS A 399 -12.31 1.28 20.38
CA LYS A 399 -11.19 0.35 20.58
C LYS A 399 -10.13 0.93 21.51
N MET A 400 -9.80 2.21 21.41
CA MET A 400 -8.87 2.86 22.33
C MET A 400 -9.43 2.96 23.76
N ARG A 401 -10.71 3.29 23.90
CA ARG A 401 -11.37 3.45 25.20
C ARG A 401 -11.47 2.14 25.99
N TRP A 402 -11.72 1.03 25.30
CA TRP A 402 -11.90 -0.30 25.90
C TRP A 402 -10.80 -1.28 25.46
N LYS A 403 -9.58 -0.79 25.28
CA LYS A 403 -8.44 -1.60 24.81
C LYS A 403 -8.15 -2.82 25.70
N ASP A 404 -8.34 -2.66 27.01
CA ASP A 404 -8.06 -3.67 28.04
C ASP A 404 -9.30 -4.52 28.39
N ASP A 405 -10.45 -4.25 27.76
CA ASP A 405 -11.70 -5.00 27.95
C ASP A 405 -12.37 -5.31 26.59
N PRO A 406 -11.91 -6.37 25.89
CA PRO A 406 -12.44 -6.73 24.57
C PRO A 406 -13.94 -7.07 24.58
N ALA A 407 -14.45 -7.63 25.69
CA ALA A 407 -15.88 -7.94 25.82
C ALA A 407 -16.70 -6.65 25.90
N LYS A 408 -16.24 -5.66 26.68
CA LYS A 408 -16.89 -4.35 26.74
C LYS A 408 -16.80 -3.60 25.42
N TYR A 409 -15.66 -3.69 24.73
CA TYR A 409 -15.51 -3.12 23.39
C TYR A 409 -16.57 -3.67 22.42
N GLU A 410 -16.74 -4.99 22.34
CA GLU A 410 -17.75 -5.61 21.47
C GLU A 410 -19.17 -5.20 21.87
N GLU A 411 -19.51 -5.25 23.17
CA GLU A 411 -20.82 -4.84 23.71
C GLU A 411 -21.17 -3.40 23.32
N MET A 412 -20.23 -2.47 23.56
CA MET A 412 -20.43 -1.05 23.30
C MET A 412 -20.50 -0.76 21.80
N LEU A 413 -19.67 -1.42 20.99
CA LEU A 413 -19.71 -1.26 19.54
C LEU A 413 -21.04 -1.76 18.95
N ARG A 414 -21.52 -2.93 19.39
CA ARG A 414 -22.81 -3.50 19.00
C ARG A 414 -23.99 -2.63 19.41
N THR A 415 -23.94 -2.07 20.62
CA THR A 415 -24.94 -1.13 21.14
C THR A 415 -24.98 0.14 20.28
N GLY A 416 -23.83 0.77 20.07
CA GLY A 416 -23.70 1.96 19.22
C GLY A 416 -24.18 1.71 17.78
N ALA A 417 -23.77 0.58 17.18
CA ALA A 417 -24.19 0.18 15.85
C ALA A 417 -25.72 0.02 15.74
N THR A 418 -26.38 -0.52 16.76
CA THR A 418 -27.84 -0.69 16.79
C THR A 418 -28.56 0.64 16.96
N SER A 419 -28.14 1.45 17.94
CA SER A 419 -28.78 2.73 18.24
C SER A 419 -28.67 3.72 17.08
N LEU A 420 -27.52 3.71 16.38
CA LEU A 420 -27.28 4.56 15.22
C LEU A 420 -27.79 3.96 13.90
N LYS A 421 -28.27 2.70 13.91
CA LYS A 421 -28.55 1.91 12.71
C LYS A 421 -27.39 1.97 11.71
N SER A 422 -26.16 1.80 12.21
CA SER A 422 -24.94 1.95 11.42
C SER A 422 -24.53 0.61 10.80
N GLY A 423 -24.67 0.50 9.47
CA GLY A 423 -24.22 -0.65 8.68
C GLY A 423 -22.72 -0.95 8.88
N PRO A 424 -21.82 0.03 8.67
CA PRO A 424 -20.38 -0.20 8.81
C PRO A 424 -19.95 -0.66 10.22
N MET A 425 -20.58 -0.11 11.27
CA MET A 425 -20.26 -0.54 12.64
C MET A 425 -20.75 -1.96 12.94
N MET A 426 -21.99 -2.30 12.53
CA MET A 426 -22.51 -3.65 12.76
C MET A 426 -21.75 -4.69 11.91
N GLU A 427 -21.34 -4.30 10.71
CA GLU A 427 -20.50 -5.14 9.87
C GLU A 427 -19.12 -5.38 10.50
N ALA A 428 -18.49 -4.34 11.05
CA ALA A 428 -17.22 -4.49 11.76
C ALA A 428 -17.32 -5.49 12.92
N VAL A 429 -18.43 -5.48 13.66
CA VAL A 429 -18.70 -6.50 14.70
C VAL A 429 -18.79 -7.90 14.08
N GLY A 430 -19.47 -8.04 12.95
CA GLY A 430 -19.53 -9.31 12.20
C GLY A 430 -18.14 -9.80 11.81
N LEU A 431 -17.30 -8.96 11.20
CA LEU A 431 -15.93 -9.28 10.81
C LEU A 431 -15.05 -9.67 12.01
N MET A 432 -15.17 -8.97 13.14
CA MET A 432 -14.49 -9.35 14.38
C MET A 432 -14.90 -10.75 14.86
N ASN A 433 -16.19 -11.09 14.73
CA ASN A 433 -16.70 -12.41 15.11
C ASN A 433 -16.27 -13.51 14.13
N VAL A 434 -16.07 -13.20 12.84
CA VAL A 434 -15.42 -14.11 11.89
C VAL A 434 -13.99 -14.42 12.35
N GLU A 435 -13.21 -13.40 12.69
CA GLU A 435 -11.82 -13.55 13.14
C GLU A 435 -11.70 -14.36 14.45
N GLN A 436 -12.68 -14.23 15.34
CA GLN A 436 -12.77 -15.01 16.59
C GLN A 436 -13.38 -16.41 16.40
N HIS A 437 -13.61 -16.85 15.15
CA HIS A 437 -14.24 -18.11 14.79
C HIS A 437 -15.68 -18.30 15.32
N LYS A 438 -16.37 -17.21 15.69
CA LYS A 438 -17.77 -17.20 16.14
C LYS A 438 -18.73 -17.04 14.95
N THR A 439 -18.63 -17.93 13.97
CA THR A 439 -19.31 -17.80 12.66
C THR A 439 -20.83 -17.73 12.73
N GLY A 440 -21.47 -18.43 13.68
CA GLY A 440 -22.92 -18.33 13.90
C GLY A 440 -23.36 -16.94 14.37
N VAL A 441 -22.59 -16.32 15.27
CA VAL A 441 -22.83 -14.95 15.75
C VAL A 441 -22.56 -13.95 14.62
N ALA A 442 -21.44 -14.12 13.91
CA ALA A 442 -21.09 -13.28 12.77
C ALA A 442 -22.19 -13.27 11.69
N ALA A 443 -22.81 -14.42 11.40
CA ALA A 443 -23.90 -14.49 10.43
C ALA A 443 -25.12 -13.66 10.86
N MET A 444 -25.48 -13.69 12.15
CA MET A 444 -26.54 -12.84 12.69
C MET A 444 -26.18 -11.34 12.60
N ASP A 445 -24.92 -11.01 12.85
CA ASP A 445 -24.40 -9.64 12.77
C ASP A 445 -24.46 -9.10 11.34
N PHE A 446 -24.05 -9.90 10.35
CA PHE A 446 -24.19 -9.55 8.94
C PHE A 446 -25.65 -9.42 8.52
N GLN A 447 -26.55 -10.31 8.95
CA GLN A 447 -27.98 -10.15 8.67
C GLN A 447 -28.54 -8.85 9.27
N LYS A 448 -28.10 -8.47 10.48
CA LYS A 448 -28.51 -7.21 11.11
C LYS A 448 -27.91 -5.99 10.39
N ALA A 449 -26.64 -6.02 10.02
CA ALA A 449 -25.99 -4.96 9.25
C ALA A 449 -26.67 -4.76 7.87
N LYS A 450 -27.14 -5.85 7.25
CA LYS A 450 -27.86 -5.82 5.97
C LYS A 450 -29.15 -4.99 6.06
N LEU A 451 -29.82 -4.99 7.22
CA LEU A 451 -31.01 -4.16 7.48
C LEU A 451 -30.67 -2.66 7.59
N PHE A 452 -29.43 -2.32 7.92
CA PHE A 452 -28.96 -0.94 8.09
C PHE A 452 -28.41 -0.35 6.79
N TYR A 453 -27.90 -1.18 5.88
CA TYR A 453 -27.51 -0.73 4.55
C TYR A 453 -28.71 -0.52 3.63
N THR A 454 -28.66 0.52 2.80
CA THR A 454 -29.64 0.79 1.74
C THR A 454 -29.13 0.39 0.35
N SER A 455 -27.82 0.43 0.14
CA SER A 455 -27.14 0.07 -1.11
C SER A 455 -27.24 -1.44 -1.40
N LYS A 456 -27.59 -1.79 -2.65
CA LYS A 456 -27.63 -3.19 -3.11
C LYS A 456 -26.25 -3.86 -3.05
N PRO A 457 -25.16 -3.26 -3.58
CA PRO A 457 -23.81 -3.80 -3.41
C PRO A 457 -23.45 -4.14 -1.96
N ASP A 458 -23.77 -3.26 -1.00
CA ASP A 458 -23.47 -3.52 0.42
C ASP A 458 -24.25 -4.70 0.97
N ARG A 459 -25.54 -4.80 0.64
CA ARG A 459 -26.37 -5.94 1.05
C ARG A 459 -25.87 -7.24 0.42
N LEU A 460 -25.47 -7.21 -0.85
CA LEU A 460 -24.88 -8.34 -1.57
C LEU A 460 -23.56 -8.77 -0.91
N ARG A 461 -22.69 -7.82 -0.55
CA ARG A 461 -21.44 -8.11 0.17
C ARG A 461 -21.69 -8.84 1.48
N LEU A 462 -22.74 -8.50 2.21
CA LEU A 462 -23.06 -9.16 3.48
C LEU A 462 -23.54 -10.60 3.27
N ASP A 463 -24.26 -10.86 2.17
CA ASP A 463 -24.59 -12.23 1.75
C ASP A 463 -23.33 -13.00 1.34
N MET A 464 -22.38 -12.34 0.66
CA MET A 464 -21.09 -12.93 0.29
C MET A 464 -20.25 -13.28 1.54
N HIS A 465 -20.23 -12.44 2.58
CA HIS A 465 -19.55 -12.78 3.85
C HIS A 465 -20.11 -14.04 4.49
N ILE A 466 -21.44 -14.19 4.50
CA ILE A 466 -22.10 -15.39 5.05
C ILE A 466 -21.80 -16.62 4.20
N ALA A 467 -21.91 -16.50 2.87
CA ALA A 467 -21.56 -17.59 1.96
C ALA A 467 -20.09 -18.00 2.06
N ALA A 468 -19.17 -17.05 2.30
CA ALA A 468 -17.76 -17.34 2.53
C ALA A 468 -17.57 -18.19 3.80
N MET A 469 -18.27 -17.87 4.90
CA MET A 469 -18.22 -18.69 6.12
C MET A 469 -18.76 -20.11 5.92
N ASP A 470 -19.86 -20.25 5.16
CA ASP A 470 -20.41 -21.56 4.83
C ASP A 470 -19.47 -22.37 3.94
N ARG A 471 -18.89 -21.73 2.91
CA ARG A 471 -17.89 -22.33 2.01
C ARG A 471 -16.65 -22.79 2.79
N ALA A 472 -16.10 -21.93 3.65
CA ALA A 472 -14.91 -22.25 4.45
C ALA A 472 -15.15 -23.43 5.41
N ALA A 473 -16.39 -23.61 5.87
CA ALA A 473 -16.78 -24.73 6.74
C ALA A 473 -17.25 -25.98 5.97
N GLY A 474 -17.13 -26.01 4.64
CA GLY A 474 -17.58 -27.13 3.80
C GLY A 474 -19.10 -27.26 3.66
N ARG A 475 -19.90 -26.29 4.14
CA ARG A 475 -21.37 -26.26 4.01
C ARG A 475 -21.78 -25.74 2.63
N ASN A 476 -21.26 -26.35 1.58
CA ASN A 476 -21.39 -25.86 0.19
C ASN A 476 -22.85 -25.71 -0.25
N ALA A 477 -23.75 -26.62 0.16
CA ALA A 477 -25.17 -26.51 -0.17
C ALA A 477 -25.84 -25.25 0.42
N ALA A 478 -25.44 -24.82 1.62
CA ALA A 478 -25.93 -23.59 2.24
C ALA A 478 -25.38 -22.37 1.52
N ALA A 479 -24.06 -22.37 1.23
CA ALA A 479 -23.42 -21.31 0.45
C ALA A 479 -24.08 -21.14 -0.93
N VAL A 480 -24.26 -22.23 -1.68
CA VAL A 480 -24.94 -22.24 -2.99
C VAL A 480 -26.35 -21.65 -2.90
N LYS A 481 -27.16 -22.09 -1.94
CA LYS A 481 -28.52 -21.60 -1.76
C LYS A 481 -28.54 -20.08 -1.56
N LEU A 482 -27.65 -19.58 -0.70
CA LEU A 482 -27.53 -18.15 -0.44
C LEU A 482 -27.07 -17.39 -1.69
N LEU A 483 -26.04 -17.87 -2.38
CA LEU A 483 -25.48 -17.23 -3.57
C LEU A 483 -26.48 -17.16 -4.72
N ARG A 484 -27.30 -18.19 -4.95
CA ARG A 484 -28.38 -18.16 -5.96
C ARG A 484 -29.43 -17.10 -5.62
N GLY A 485 -29.81 -17.01 -4.35
CA GLY A 485 -30.73 -15.97 -3.87
C GLY A 485 -30.16 -14.57 -4.07
N ALA A 486 -28.90 -14.37 -3.68
CA ALA A 486 -28.18 -13.12 -3.84
C ALA A 486 -28.03 -12.72 -5.32
N GLN A 487 -27.72 -13.67 -6.20
CA GLN A 487 -27.65 -13.45 -7.64
C GLN A 487 -29.00 -12.99 -8.21
N THR A 488 -30.09 -13.69 -7.85
CA THR A 488 -31.44 -13.39 -8.35
C THR A 488 -31.92 -11.98 -7.95
N LEU A 489 -31.57 -11.53 -6.74
CA LEU A 489 -32.01 -10.23 -6.22
C LEU A 489 -31.21 -9.03 -6.75
N ASN A 490 -30.09 -9.26 -7.42
CA ASN A 490 -29.12 -8.22 -7.79
C ASN A 490 -28.78 -8.21 -9.29
N LEU A 491 -29.64 -8.76 -10.16
CA LEU A 491 -29.41 -8.84 -11.62
C LEU A 491 -29.16 -7.47 -12.31
N ASP A 492 -29.49 -6.37 -11.65
CA ASP A 492 -29.38 -5.00 -12.14
C ASP A 492 -28.07 -4.28 -11.79
N ILE A 493 -27.16 -4.92 -11.06
CA ILE A 493 -25.85 -4.33 -10.67
C ILE A 493 -24.67 -5.19 -11.19
N PRO A 494 -23.53 -4.58 -11.55
CA PRO A 494 -22.39 -5.32 -12.09
C PRO A 494 -21.79 -6.32 -11.08
N GLU A 495 -21.94 -6.07 -9.78
CA GLU A 495 -21.44 -6.93 -8.70
C GLU A 495 -22.13 -8.29 -8.64
N VAL A 496 -23.23 -8.49 -9.38
CA VAL A 496 -23.90 -9.80 -9.51
C VAL A 496 -23.02 -10.89 -10.12
N SER A 497 -21.93 -10.52 -10.80
CA SER A 497 -20.94 -11.49 -11.26
C SER A 497 -20.19 -12.16 -10.10
N ALA A 498 -20.06 -11.50 -8.95
CA ALA A 498 -19.33 -12.03 -7.81
C ALA A 498 -19.94 -13.33 -7.25
N PRO A 499 -21.26 -13.41 -6.94
CA PRO A 499 -21.87 -14.68 -6.56
C PRO A 499 -21.85 -15.71 -7.69
N ALA A 500 -21.93 -15.29 -8.96
CA ALA A 500 -21.84 -16.19 -10.10
C ALA A 500 -20.47 -16.89 -10.19
N THR A 501 -19.38 -16.16 -9.91
CA THR A 501 -18.02 -16.72 -9.86
C THR A 501 -17.90 -17.82 -8.82
N TRP A 502 -18.39 -17.60 -7.59
CA TRP A 502 -18.35 -18.63 -6.56
C TRP A 502 -19.30 -19.81 -6.82
N LEU A 503 -20.47 -19.56 -7.43
CA LEU A 503 -21.35 -20.65 -7.87
C LEU A 503 -20.64 -21.58 -8.86
N ASN A 504 -19.89 -21.05 -9.83
CA ASN A 504 -19.12 -21.86 -10.77
C ASN A 504 -18.01 -22.69 -10.10
N ILE A 505 -17.53 -22.29 -8.91
CA ILE A 505 -16.55 -23.05 -8.14
C ILE A 505 -17.24 -24.15 -7.32
N LEU A 506 -18.35 -23.82 -6.66
CA LEU A 506 -19.06 -24.74 -5.76
C LEU A 506 -19.92 -25.76 -6.49
N GLU A 507 -20.44 -25.40 -7.67
CA GLU A 507 -21.24 -26.22 -8.56
C GLU A 507 -20.78 -25.98 -10.01
N PRO A 508 -19.64 -26.58 -10.42
CA PRO A 508 -19.13 -26.37 -11.75
C PRO A 508 -20.13 -26.84 -12.82
N PRO A 509 -20.32 -26.08 -13.91
CA PRO A 509 -21.20 -26.49 -14.99
C PRO A 509 -20.72 -27.81 -15.59
N ALA A 510 -21.67 -28.62 -16.09
CA ALA A 510 -21.33 -29.85 -16.79
C ALA A 510 -20.34 -29.55 -17.94
N PRO A 511 -19.33 -30.41 -18.17
CA PRO A 511 -18.35 -30.20 -19.23
C PRO A 511 -19.08 -30.04 -20.57
N LYS A 512 -18.73 -28.98 -21.32
CA LYS A 512 -19.24 -28.79 -22.68
C LYS A 512 -18.80 -29.99 -23.52
N LYS A 513 -19.77 -30.72 -24.07
CA LYS A 513 -19.53 -31.87 -24.97
C LYS A 513 -18.89 -31.44 -26.28
#